data_AF-A0AAW3ZUG2-F1
#
_entry.id   AF-A0AAW3ZUG2-F1
#
_cell.length_a   1.000
_cell.length_b   1.000
_cell.length_c   1.000
_cell.angle_alpha   90.00
_cell.angle_beta   90.00
_cell.angle_gamma   90.00
#
_symmetry.space_group_name_H-M   'P 1'
#
loop_
_entity.id
_entity.type
_entity.pdbx_description
1 polymer ?
#
loop_
_entity_poly.entity_id
_entity_poly.type
_entity_poly.pdbx_seq_one_letter_code
_entity_poly.pdbx_strand_id
1 'polypeptide(L)'
;MDYNIENKGIVCFFQDLMKKRTFFLALSFVAIAFAWIFQVAIIPLGVVAVALLAICIKPTNFILRLVGFLVALGALFISLHKMNLAQSGGFYPGLIFAFVLLYLLLSWFVYNARSSEINDL
;
A
#
# COMPACT_ATOMS: atom_id res chain seq x y z
N MET A 1 19.87 16.18 5.52
CA MET A 1 18.77 16.27 4.52
C MET A 1 17.53 16.60 5.32
N ASP A 2 17.20 17.88 5.32
CA ASP A 2 16.11 18.47 6.09
C ASP A 2 14.81 18.26 5.30
N TYR A 3 13.92 17.39 5.77
CA TYR A 3 12.64 17.06 5.10
C TYR A 3 11.52 18.06 5.43
N ASN A 4 11.87 19.15 6.13
CA ASN A 4 10.98 20.23 6.53
C ASN A 4 10.78 21.31 5.44
N ILE A 5 11.23 21.03 4.20
CA ILE A 5 11.01 21.89 3.05
C ILE A 5 10.03 21.14 2.13
N GLU A 6 8.84 21.69 1.93
CA GLU A 6 7.87 21.17 0.95
C GLU A 6 8.58 20.88 -0.38
N ASN A 7 8.30 19.72 -0.97
CA ASN A 7 8.85 19.24 -2.24
C ASN A 7 10.35 18.86 -2.31
N LYS A 8 11.09 18.74 -1.19
CA LYS A 8 12.44 18.15 -1.24
C LYS A 8 12.44 16.63 -1.03
N GLY A 9 12.10 15.91 -2.09
CA GLY A 9 12.40 14.48 -2.24
C GLY A 9 11.19 13.58 -2.47
N ILE A 10 11.43 12.47 -3.16
CA ILE A 10 10.41 11.49 -3.55
C ILE A 10 9.67 10.93 -2.32
N VAL A 11 10.38 10.72 -1.21
CA VAL A 11 9.82 10.19 0.04
C VAL A 11 8.76 11.13 0.64
N CYS A 12 9.00 12.45 0.68
CA CYS A 12 8.04 13.42 1.19
C CYS A 12 6.79 13.50 0.32
N PHE A 13 6.97 13.43 -1.01
CA PHE A 13 5.84 13.41 -1.95
C PHE A 13 4.90 12.22 -1.67
N PHE A 14 5.45 11.02 -1.52
CA PHE A 14 4.63 9.84 -1.21
C PHE A 14 3.98 9.92 0.18
N GLN A 15 4.67 10.52 1.16
CA GLN A 15 4.07 10.76 2.47
C GLN A 15 2.85 11.67 2.40
N ASP A 16 2.92 12.77 1.67
CA ASP A 16 1.80 13.69 1.50
C ASP A 16 0.67 13.07 0.68
N LEU A 17 1.00 12.21 -0.28
CA LEU A 17 0.03 11.40 -1.01
C LEU A 17 -0.70 10.42 -0.08
N MET A 18 0.04 9.73 0.80
CA MET A 18 -0.50 8.79 1.78
C MET A 18 -1.32 9.47 2.88
N LYS A 19 -1.16 10.77 3.14
CA LYS A 19 -2.07 11.51 4.05
C LYS A 19 -3.49 11.65 3.46
N LYS A 20 -3.64 11.61 2.13
CA LYS A 20 -4.93 11.81 1.46
C LYS A 20 -5.75 10.52 1.44
N ARG A 21 -6.98 10.58 1.94
CA ARG A 21 -7.95 9.47 1.89
C ARG A 21 -8.26 9.01 0.47
N THR A 22 -8.34 9.96 -0.47
CA THR A 22 -8.62 9.69 -1.89
C THR A 22 -7.59 8.76 -2.53
N PHE A 23 -6.34 8.80 -2.08
CA PHE A 23 -5.29 7.91 -2.57
C PHE A 23 -5.55 6.44 -2.22
N PHE A 24 -5.92 6.15 -0.97
CA PHE A 24 -6.26 4.78 -0.55
C PHE A 24 -7.55 4.27 -1.17
N LEU A 25 -8.55 5.15 -1.38
CA LEU A 25 -9.75 4.79 -2.13
C LEU A 25 -9.42 4.41 -3.58
N ALA A 26 -8.59 5.20 -4.26
CA ALA A 26 -8.15 4.90 -5.61
C ALA A 26 -7.38 3.57 -5.68
N LEU A 27 -6.46 3.32 -4.75
CA LEU A 27 -5.72 2.05 -4.67
C LEU A 27 -6.65 0.86 -4.39
N SER A 28 -7.62 1.01 -3.49
CA SER A 28 -8.62 -0.04 -3.24
C SER A 28 -9.45 -0.32 -4.48
N PHE A 29 -9.84 0.71 -5.24
CA PHE A 29 -10.60 0.53 -6.47
C PHE A 29 -9.77 -0.22 -7.52
N VAL A 30 -8.48 0.11 -7.66
CA VAL A 30 -7.54 -0.62 -8.53
C VAL A 30 -7.43 -2.08 -8.09
N ALA A 31 -7.31 -2.37 -6.80
CA ALA A 31 -7.25 -3.74 -6.29
C ALA A 31 -8.55 -4.53 -6.58
N ILE A 32 -9.72 -3.89 -6.46
CA ILE A 32 -11.01 -4.50 -6.81
C ILE A 32 -11.10 -4.77 -8.31
N ALA A 33 -10.77 -3.79 -9.15
CA ALA A 33 -10.76 -3.96 -10.61
C ALA A 33 -9.82 -5.09 -11.02
N PHE A 34 -8.64 -5.17 -10.40
CA PHE A 34 -7.68 -6.23 -10.62
C PHE A 34 -8.22 -7.60 -10.21
N ALA A 35 -8.95 -7.68 -9.09
CA ALA A 35 -9.62 -8.91 -8.63
C ALA A 35 -10.70 -9.38 -9.62
N TRP A 36 -11.45 -8.45 -10.21
CA TRP A 36 -12.47 -8.73 -11.21
C TRP A 36 -11.88 -9.25 -12.53
N ILE A 37 -10.77 -8.66 -12.97
CA ILE A 37 -10.06 -9.09 -14.19
C ILE A 37 -9.42 -10.47 -13.96
N PHE A 38 -8.79 -10.68 -12.80
CA PHE A 38 -8.05 -11.89 -12.47
C PHE A 38 -8.72 -12.69 -11.35
N GLN A 39 -9.82 -13.36 -11.72
CA GLN A 39 -10.70 -14.15 -10.85
C GLN A 39 -9.97 -15.23 -10.01
N VAL A 40 -8.81 -15.70 -10.49
CA VAL A 40 -7.95 -16.69 -9.80
C VAL A 40 -7.56 -16.24 -8.38
N ALA A 41 -7.46 -14.94 -8.15
CA ALA A 41 -7.02 -14.36 -6.88
C ALA A 41 -8.06 -13.42 -6.26
N ILE A 42 -9.36 -13.61 -6.56
CA ILE A 42 -10.42 -12.68 -6.13
C ILE A 42 -10.49 -12.51 -4.61
N ILE A 43 -10.39 -13.60 -3.84
CA ILE A 43 -10.45 -13.58 -2.37
C ILE A 43 -9.26 -12.80 -1.80
N PRO A 44 -7.98 -13.18 -2.07
CA PRO A 44 -6.86 -12.47 -1.48
C PRO A 44 -6.75 -11.02 -1.99
N LEU A 45 -7.10 -10.72 -3.25
CA LEU A 45 -7.16 -9.33 -3.72
C LEU A 45 -8.30 -8.52 -3.07
N GLY A 46 -9.42 -9.16 -2.75
CA GLY A 46 -10.48 -8.57 -1.94
C GLY A 46 -9.98 -8.19 -0.54
N VAL A 47 -9.16 -9.03 0.09
CA VAL A 47 -8.52 -8.71 1.37
C VAL A 47 -7.57 -7.51 1.23
N VAL A 48 -6.82 -7.40 0.14
CA VAL A 48 -5.98 -6.22 -0.15
C VAL A 48 -6.85 -4.96 -0.22
N ALA A 49 -7.96 -5.00 -0.94
CA ALA A 49 -8.88 -3.86 -1.04
C ALA A 49 -9.44 -3.45 0.33
N VAL A 50 -9.92 -4.42 1.12
CA VAL A 50 -10.45 -4.16 2.47
C VAL A 50 -9.38 -3.58 3.40
N ALA A 51 -8.14 -4.08 3.33
CA ALA A 51 -7.03 -3.55 4.12
C ALA A 51 -6.73 -2.09 3.76
N LEU A 52 -6.74 -1.74 2.47
CA LEU A 52 -6.57 -0.36 2.00
C LEU A 52 -7.73 0.55 2.41
N LEU A 53 -8.97 0.05 2.38
CA LEU A 53 -10.14 0.77 2.88
C LEU A 53 -10.07 1.00 4.39
N ALA A 54 -9.56 0.05 5.16
CA ALA A 54 -9.34 0.22 6.58
C ALA A 54 -8.41 1.42 6.83
N ILE A 55 -7.28 1.51 6.11
CA ILE A 55 -6.35 2.65 6.18
C ILE A 55 -7.05 3.99 5.87
N CYS A 56 -8.01 3.98 4.94
CA CYS A 56 -8.75 5.17 4.55
C CYS A 56 -9.57 5.80 5.69
N ILE A 57 -9.99 5.04 6.70
CA ILE A 57 -10.81 5.54 7.83
C ILE A 57 -10.02 6.61 8.61
N LYS A 58 -8.80 6.27 9.01
CA LYS A 58 -7.88 7.16 9.73
C LYS A 58 -6.45 6.97 9.20
N PRO A 59 -6.09 7.66 8.11
CA PRO A 59 -4.77 7.48 7.50
C PRO A 59 -3.66 7.99 8.42
N THR A 60 -3.89 8.94 9.33
CA THR A 60 -2.83 9.44 10.22
C THR A 60 -2.41 8.46 11.32
N ASN A 61 -3.21 7.41 11.57
CA ASN A 61 -2.98 6.51 12.69
C ASN A 61 -1.88 5.49 12.37
N PHE A 62 -0.79 5.51 13.14
CA PHE A 62 0.41 4.71 12.87
C PHE A 62 0.11 3.20 12.81
N ILE A 63 -0.52 2.66 13.87
CA ILE A 63 -0.80 1.23 14.00
C ILE A 63 -1.68 0.73 12.86
N LEU A 64 -2.70 1.51 12.52
CA LEU A 64 -3.68 1.14 11.52
C LEU A 64 -3.07 1.15 10.10
N ARG A 65 -2.19 2.11 9.80
CA ARG A 65 -1.38 2.08 8.58
C ARG A 65 -0.48 0.85 8.52
N LEU A 66 0.30 0.60 9.57
CA LEU A 66 1.24 -0.51 9.60
C LEU A 66 0.53 -1.85 9.40
N VAL A 67 -0.50 -2.12 10.20
CA VAL A 67 -1.28 -3.36 10.11
C VAL A 67 -1.96 -3.47 8.73
N GLY A 68 -2.55 -2.38 8.22
CA GLY A 68 -3.18 -2.36 6.91
C GLY A 68 -2.21 -2.70 5.77
N PHE A 69 -1.01 -2.13 5.77
CA PHE A 69 0.01 -2.43 4.75
C PHE A 69 0.55 -3.86 4.89
N LEU A 70 0.75 -4.37 6.10
CA LEU A 70 1.20 -5.74 6.32
C LEU A 70 0.16 -6.76 5.83
N VAL A 71 -1.12 -6.52 6.14
CA VAL A 71 -2.23 -7.36 5.65
C VAL A 71 -2.33 -7.29 4.14
N ALA A 72 -2.22 -6.08 3.56
CA ALA A 72 -2.24 -5.90 2.11
C ALA A 72 -1.08 -6.63 1.42
N LEU A 73 0.15 -6.51 1.91
CA LEU A 73 1.31 -7.20 1.33
C LEU A 73 1.20 -8.73 1.45
N GLY A 74 0.80 -9.23 2.63
CA GLY A 74 0.60 -10.66 2.85
C GLY A 74 -0.45 -11.25 1.91
N ALA A 75 -1.61 -10.61 1.80
CA ALA A 75 -2.66 -11.02 0.89
C ALA A 75 -2.24 -10.91 -0.59
N LEU A 76 -1.42 -9.92 -0.93
CA LEU A 76 -0.90 -9.78 -2.28
C LEU A 76 0.11 -10.90 -2.64
N PHE A 77 0.98 -11.30 -1.73
CA PHE A 77 1.89 -12.44 -1.99
C PHE A 77 1.12 -13.75 -2.18
N ILE A 78 0.04 -13.97 -1.43
CA ILE A 78 -0.87 -15.10 -1.65
C ILE A 78 -1.52 -15.00 -3.04
N SER A 79 -1.94 -13.79 -3.45
CA SER A 79 -2.50 -13.55 -4.78
C SER A 79 -1.50 -13.88 -5.88
N LEU A 80 -0.26 -13.43 -5.74
CA LEU A 80 0.84 -13.71 -6.68
C LEU A 80 1.16 -15.20 -6.77
N HIS A 81 1.19 -15.89 -5.64
CA HIS A 81 1.40 -17.34 -5.62
C HIS A 81 0.32 -18.07 -6.43
N LYS A 82 -0.95 -17.69 -6.23
CA LYS A 82 -2.08 -18.25 -7.00
C LYS A 82 -2.00 -17.94 -8.49
N MET A 83 -1.63 -16.70 -8.85
CA MET A 83 -1.47 -16.31 -10.27
C MET A 83 -0.33 -17.04 -10.94
N ASN A 84 0.78 -17.27 -10.23
CA ASN A 84 1.92 -18.03 -10.73
C ASN A 84 1.54 -19.51 -10.97
N LEU A 85 0.84 -20.13 -10.01
CA LEU A 85 0.32 -21.50 -10.13
C LEU A 85 -0.64 -21.64 -11.33
N ALA A 86 -1.51 -20.66 -11.54
CA ALA A 86 -2.46 -20.67 -12.65
C ALA A 86 -1.87 -20.21 -13.98
N GLN A 87 -0.57 -19.88 -14.03
CA GLN A 87 0.10 -19.24 -15.18
C GLN A 87 -0.70 -18.07 -15.76
N SER A 88 -1.33 -17.30 -14.87
CA SER A 88 -2.16 -16.16 -15.25
C SER A 88 -1.28 -14.99 -15.68
N GLY A 89 -1.66 -14.31 -16.76
CA GLY A 89 -1.03 -13.05 -17.18
C GLY A 89 -1.08 -11.93 -16.12
N GLY A 90 -1.88 -12.11 -15.05
CA GLY A 90 -1.95 -11.21 -13.90
C GLY A 90 -0.71 -11.21 -13.01
N PHE A 91 0.20 -12.18 -13.13
CA PHE A 91 1.37 -12.28 -12.23
C PHE A 91 2.27 -11.04 -12.29
N TYR A 92 2.72 -10.63 -13.48
CA TYR A 92 3.60 -9.47 -13.65
C TYR A 92 2.99 -8.14 -13.20
N PRO A 93 1.75 -7.77 -13.61
CA PRO A 93 1.13 -6.55 -13.10
C PRO A 93 0.88 -6.61 -11.59
N GLY A 94 0.55 -7.79 -11.03
CA GLY A 94 0.46 -7.99 -9.60
C GLY A 94 1.79 -7.76 -8.88
N LEU A 95 2.91 -8.15 -9.51
CA LEU A 95 4.27 -7.99 -8.97
C LEU A 95 4.65 -6.51 -8.92
N ILE A 96 4.33 -5.75 -9.97
CA ILE A 96 4.51 -4.30 -10.01
C ILE A 96 3.70 -3.64 -8.89
N PHE A 97 2.45 -4.06 -8.70
CA PHE A 97 1.61 -3.55 -7.62
C PHE A 97 2.19 -3.87 -6.23
N ALA A 98 2.83 -5.03 -6.06
CA ALA A 98 3.55 -5.40 -4.84
C ALA A 98 4.70 -4.44 -4.55
N PHE A 99 5.51 -4.15 -5.56
CA PHE A 99 6.61 -3.20 -5.45
C PHE A 99 6.11 -1.80 -5.09
N VAL A 100 4.98 -1.36 -5.65
CA VAL A 100 4.38 -0.06 -5.30
C VAL A 100 3.96 -0.03 -3.83
N LEU A 101 3.24 -1.04 -3.33
CA LEU A 101 2.83 -1.09 -1.92
C LEU A 101 4.03 -1.17 -0.97
N LEU A 102 5.06 -1.95 -1.33
CA LEU A 102 6.29 -2.05 -0.57
C LEU A 102 7.03 -0.70 -0.54
N TYR A 103 7.10 -0.01 -1.67
CA TYR A 103 7.75 1.30 -1.78
C TYR A 103 7.02 2.36 -0.95
N LEU A 104 5.69 2.35 -0.95
CA LEU A 104 4.88 3.24 -0.10
C LEU A 104 5.15 2.97 1.39
N LEU A 105 5.16 1.70 1.80
CA LEU A 105 5.47 1.30 3.17
C LEU A 105 6.88 1.75 3.57
N LEU A 106 7.88 1.53 2.72
CA LEU A 106 9.27 1.95 2.97
C LEU A 106 9.39 3.47 3.05
N SER A 107 8.73 4.21 2.15
CA SER A 107 8.75 5.67 2.15
C SER A 107 8.17 6.22 3.45
N TRP A 108 7.08 5.63 3.93
CA TRP A 108 6.48 5.98 5.22
C TRP A 108 7.43 5.66 6.39
N PHE A 109 8.07 4.49 6.40
CA PHE A 109 9.06 4.12 7.44
C PHE A 109 10.26 5.07 7.45
N VAL A 110 10.85 5.36 6.30
CA VAL A 110 12.00 6.28 6.18
C VAL A 110 11.62 7.70 6.62
N TYR A 111 10.40 8.15 6.31
CA TYR A 111 9.89 9.44 6.77
C TYR A 111 9.77 9.46 8.30
N ASN A 112 9.11 8.47 8.91
CA ASN A 112 8.88 8.43 10.36
C ASN A 112 10.16 8.16 11.17
N ALA A 113 11.12 7.40 10.63
CA ALA A 113 12.39 7.14 11.31
C ALA A 113 13.27 8.40 11.41
N ARG A 114 12.96 9.45 10.64
CA ARG A 114 13.76 10.69 10.60
C ARG A 114 12.97 11.93 11.01
N SER A 115 11.67 11.97 10.75
CA SER A 115 10.76 12.98 11.28
C SER A 115 10.67 12.78 12.79
N SER A 116 10.92 13.84 13.55
CA SER A 116 10.88 13.87 15.02
C SER A 116 9.51 13.56 15.63
N GLU A 117 8.53 13.06 14.88
CA GLU A 117 7.24 12.57 15.41
C GLU A 117 7.40 11.43 16.44
N ILE A 118 8.56 10.76 16.50
CA ILE A 118 8.90 9.80 17.58
C ILE A 118 9.54 10.49 18.80
N ASN A 119 10.13 11.67 18.64
CA ASN A 119 10.77 12.40 19.75
C ASN A 119 9.77 13.20 20.61
N ASP A 120 8.51 13.30 20.19
CA ASP A 120 7.43 13.97 20.92
C ASP A 120 6.41 12.98 21.55
N LEU A 121 6.78 11.69 21.61
CA LEU A 121 6.03 10.61 22.30
C LEU A 121 6.63 10.34 23.69
#